data_AF-A0A958U6Y7-F1
#
_entry.id   AF-A0A958U6Y7-F1
#
_cell.length_a   1.000
_cell.length_b   1.000
_cell.length_c   1.000
_cell.angle_alpha   90.00
_cell.angle_beta   90.00
_cell.angle_gamma   90.00
#
_symmetry.space_group_name_H-M   'P 1'
#
loop_
_entity.id
_entity.type
_entity.pdbx_description
1 polymer ?
#
loop_
_entity_poly.entity_id
_entity_poly.type
_entity_poly.pdbx_seq_one_letter_code
_entity_poly.pdbx_strand_id
1 'polypeptide(L)'
;MHFIQSKVYNNLYLIKYPEKDQNNVQQAIAQKIREHLKTNHKTGKKLAYTGDNGVFFYEYYKHFPMALFQDAGTYYFIENEEDLGGFVSEELGMYNEYLLAEFYFEPCKTDVTKYCGEVDYFYEGDLIKKETLKNLEFKKVNIK
;
A
#
# COMPACT_ATOMS: atom_id res chain seq x y z
N MET A 1 8.27 7.45 -11.95
CA MET A 1 7.56 6.71 -10.90
C MET A 1 7.98 5.25 -10.87
N HIS A 2 8.38 4.75 -9.69
CA HIS A 2 8.78 3.35 -9.48
C HIS A 2 8.09 2.77 -8.25
N PHE A 3 7.48 1.58 -8.40
CA PHE A 3 6.86 0.86 -7.30
C PHE A 3 7.87 -0.09 -6.67
N ILE A 4 8.04 0.03 -5.35
CA ILE A 4 8.91 -0.83 -4.54
C ILE A 4 8.00 -1.57 -3.56
N GLN A 5 7.86 -2.89 -3.72
CA GLN A 5 7.10 -3.70 -2.78
C GLN A 5 7.93 -3.89 -1.50
N SER A 6 7.29 -3.79 -0.33
CA SER A 6 7.93 -4.18 0.92
C SER A 6 8.26 -5.68 0.91
N LYS A 7 9.43 -6.04 1.44
CA LYS A 7 9.81 -7.44 1.65
C LYS A 7 9.13 -8.03 2.90
N VAL A 8 8.65 -7.16 3.79
CA VAL A 8 7.98 -7.51 5.03
C VAL A 8 6.48 -7.60 4.81
N TYR A 9 5.87 -6.58 4.22
CA TYR A 9 4.44 -6.47 4.02
C TYR A 9 4.09 -6.69 2.55
N ASN A 10 3.47 -7.82 2.25
CA ASN A 10 3.22 -8.20 0.86
C ASN A 10 2.18 -7.32 0.15
N ASN A 11 1.39 -6.58 0.92
CA ASN A 11 0.35 -5.67 0.46
C ASN A 11 0.75 -4.19 0.60
N LEU A 12 2.03 -3.88 0.82
CA LEU A 12 2.56 -2.52 0.90
C LEU A 12 3.49 -2.22 -0.29
N TYR A 13 3.25 -1.07 -0.92
CA TYR A 13 4.12 -0.53 -1.96
C TYR A 13 4.55 0.90 -1.61
N LEU A 14 5.84 1.19 -1.78
CA LEU A 14 6.38 2.53 -1.77
C LEU A 14 6.61 3.04 -3.18
N ILE A 15 6.19 4.26 -3.47
CA ILE A 15 6.28 4.89 -4.78
C ILE A 15 7.41 5.91 -4.79
N LYS A 16 8.49 5.61 -5.53
CA LYS A 16 9.61 6.52 -5.70
C LYS A 16 9.39 7.43 -6.92
N TYR A 17 9.61 8.72 -6.75
CA TYR A 17 9.42 9.74 -7.77
C TYR A 17 8.01 9.68 -8.39
N PRO A 18 6.94 9.87 -7.59
CA PRO A 18 5.60 9.99 -8.12
C PRO A 18 5.55 11.13 -9.15
N GLU A 19 4.68 10.99 -10.15
CA GLU A 19 4.48 12.06 -11.11
C GLU A 19 3.77 13.24 -10.45
N LYS A 20 4.00 14.46 -10.96
CA LYS A 20 3.32 15.66 -10.45
C LYS A 20 1.82 15.65 -10.77
N ASP A 21 1.43 15.01 -11.88
CA ASP A 21 0.04 14.86 -12.25
C ASP A 21 -0.59 13.71 -11.45
N GLN A 22 -1.53 14.08 -10.58
CA GLN A 22 -2.25 13.13 -9.73
C GLN A 22 -3.04 12.11 -10.54
N ASN A 23 -3.52 12.45 -11.75
CA ASN A 23 -4.22 11.48 -12.58
C ASN A 23 -3.29 10.34 -13.02
N ASN A 24 -2.03 10.64 -13.33
CA ASN A 24 -1.05 9.62 -13.73
C ASN A 24 -0.71 8.70 -12.56
N VAL A 25 -0.56 9.27 -11.35
CA VAL A 25 -0.34 8.50 -10.12
C VAL A 25 -1.53 7.56 -9.84
N GLN A 26 -2.76 8.09 -9.89
CA GLN A 26 -3.98 7.32 -9.65
C GLN A 26 -4.15 6.16 -10.65
N GLN A 27 -3.93 6.42 -11.95
CA GLN A 27 -4.01 5.40 -13.00
C GLN A 27 -2.97 4.29 -12.80
N ALA A 28 -1.73 4.66 -12.45
CA ALA A 28 -0.69 3.69 -12.19
C ALA A 28 -0.97 2.85 -10.94
N ILE A 29 -1.51 3.45 -9.87
CA ILE A 29 -1.94 2.73 -8.67
C ILE A 29 -3.07 1.74 -9.00
N ALA A 30 -4.09 2.17 -9.74
CA ALA A 30 -5.20 1.31 -10.15
C ALA A 30 -4.70 0.12 -10.99
N GLN A 31 -3.76 0.36 -11.89
CA GLN A 31 -3.10 -0.70 -12.65
C GLN A 31 -2.30 -1.63 -11.72
N LYS A 32 -1.56 -1.07 -10.75
CA LYS A 32 -0.77 -1.86 -9.82
C LYS A 32 -1.61 -2.75 -8.92
N ILE A 33 -2.78 -2.28 -8.50
CA ILE A 33 -3.78 -3.08 -7.77
C ILE A 33 -4.20 -4.30 -8.60
N ARG A 34 -4.52 -4.10 -9.89
CA ARG A 34 -4.91 -5.20 -10.79
C ARG A 34 -3.79 -6.24 -10.92
N GLU A 35 -2.54 -5.80 -11.02
CA GLU A 35 -1.37 -6.68 -11.03
C GLU A 35 -1.16 -7.42 -9.71
N HIS A 36 -1.29 -6.70 -8.59
CA HIS A 36 -1.15 -7.26 -7.25
C HIS A 36 -2.11 -8.42 -7.04
N LEU A 37 -3.40 -8.25 -7.37
CA LEU A 37 -4.42 -9.30 -7.18
C LEU A 37 -4.20 -10.53 -8.09
N LYS A 38 -3.55 -10.35 -9.25
CA LYS A 38 -3.19 -11.44 -10.17
C LYS A 38 -1.93 -12.21 -9.75
N THR A 39 -1.13 -11.61 -8.88
CA THR A 39 0.18 -12.14 -8.49
C THR A 39 0.06 -13.00 -7.24
N ASN A 40 0.83 -14.09 -7.17
CA ASN A 40 0.90 -14.91 -5.97
C ASN A 40 1.96 -14.34 -5.03
N HIS A 41 1.53 -13.69 -3.96
CA HIS A 41 2.40 -13.19 -2.91
C HIS A 41 2.73 -14.32 -1.95
N LYS A 42 3.76 -15.11 -2.29
CA LYS A 42 4.13 -16.33 -1.56
C LYS A 42 4.76 -16.07 -0.17
N THR A 43 5.18 -14.83 0.10
CA THR A 43 6.01 -14.47 1.25
C THR A 43 5.62 -13.08 1.77
N GLY A 44 5.77 -12.84 3.07
CA GLY A 44 5.49 -11.56 3.72
C GLY A 44 4.20 -11.57 4.55
N LYS A 45 4.18 -10.74 5.59
CA LYS A 45 3.01 -10.46 6.43
C LYS A 45 2.01 -9.59 5.64
N LYS A 46 0.75 -9.59 6.07
CA LYS A 46 -0.20 -8.57 5.63
C LYS A 46 -0.11 -7.42 6.62
N LEU A 47 0.12 -6.21 6.12
CA LEU A 47 -0.18 -5.01 6.88
C LEU A 47 -1.71 -4.95 7.03
N ALA A 48 -2.21 -4.91 8.24
CA ALA A 48 -3.64 -4.94 8.51
C ALA A 48 -3.95 -4.10 9.74
N TYR A 49 -4.38 -2.86 9.51
CA TYR A 49 -4.91 -1.98 10.56
C TYR A 49 -6.35 -2.33 10.91
N THR A 50 -7.11 -2.77 9.91
CA THR A 50 -8.43 -3.40 10.05
C THR A 50 -8.29 -4.81 9.50
N GLY A 51 -9.02 -5.80 10.04
CA GLY A 51 -8.92 -7.21 9.60
C GLY A 51 -9.32 -7.49 8.14
N ASP A 52 -9.46 -6.45 7.32
CA ASP A 52 -9.89 -6.47 5.93
C ASP A 52 -8.71 -6.70 4.97
N ASN A 53 -9.03 -7.14 3.74
CA ASN A 53 -8.01 -7.25 2.69
C ASN A 53 -7.71 -5.86 2.12
N GLY A 54 -6.60 -5.27 2.57
CA GLY A 54 -6.09 -3.98 2.09
C GLY A 54 -4.86 -4.11 1.19
N VAL A 55 -4.64 -3.14 0.30
CA VAL A 55 -3.36 -2.85 -0.37
C VAL A 55 -3.05 -1.38 -0.16
N PHE A 56 -1.82 -1.08 0.28
CA PHE A 56 -1.42 0.25 0.73
C PHE A 56 -0.31 0.81 -0.14
N PHE A 57 -0.41 2.10 -0.46
CA PHE A 57 0.55 2.83 -1.29
C PHE A 57 0.99 4.09 -0.57
N TYR A 58 2.28 4.20 -0.30
CA TYR A 58 2.90 5.38 0.29
C TYR A 58 3.95 5.96 -0.67
N GLU A 59 4.21 7.25 -0.59
CA GLU A 59 5.36 7.85 -1.23
C GLU A 59 6.64 7.34 -0.55
N TYR A 60 7.68 7.07 -1.35
CA TYR A 60 9.00 6.78 -0.84
C TYR A 60 9.57 8.04 -0.18
N TYR A 61 9.74 7.98 1.13
CA TYR A 61 10.38 9.02 1.91
C TYR A 61 11.50 8.42 2.74
N LYS A 62 12.68 9.04 2.63
CA LYS A 62 13.84 8.74 3.47
C LYS A 62 14.27 10.03 4.14
N HIS A 63 14.15 10.11 5.46
CA HIS A 63 14.70 11.22 6.20
C HIS A 63 16.23 11.18 6.08
N PHE A 64 16.85 12.29 5.67
CA PHE A 64 18.31 12.37 5.64
C PHE A 64 18.82 12.52 7.08
N PRO A 65 19.72 11.67 7.57
CA PRO A 65 20.17 11.72 8.95
C PRO A 65 21.12 12.89 9.11
N MET A 66 20.63 14.03 9.61
CA MET A 66 21.50 15.05 10.20
C MET A 66 21.89 14.69 11.65
N ALA A 67 21.33 13.62 12.23
CA ALA A 67 21.68 13.10 13.54
C ALA A 67 21.71 11.57 13.54
N LEU A 68 22.63 11.01 14.33
CA LEU A 68 23.16 9.65 14.34
C LEU A 68 22.19 8.49 14.63
N PHE A 69 20.87 8.68 14.61
CA PHE A 69 19.92 7.69 15.14
C PHE A 69 18.74 7.47 14.18
N GLN A 70 18.72 6.25 13.61
CA GLN A 70 17.64 5.56 12.88
C GLN A 70 17.35 6.01 11.43
N ASP A 71 17.18 5.01 10.54
CA ASP A 71 16.60 5.19 9.21
C ASP A 71 15.10 5.49 9.42
N ALA A 72 14.72 6.78 9.44
CA ALA A 72 13.33 7.21 9.58
C ALA A 72 12.67 7.47 8.22
N GLY A 73 11.35 7.34 8.19
CA GLY A 73 10.52 7.57 7.00
C GLY A 73 9.93 6.29 6.43
N THR A 74 9.01 6.44 5.48
CA THR A 74 8.31 5.29 4.88
C THR A 74 9.26 4.23 4.30
N TYR A 75 10.47 4.62 3.88
CA TYR A 75 11.55 3.72 3.45
C TYR A 75 11.84 2.58 4.44
N TYR A 76 11.75 2.84 5.75
CA TYR A 76 12.02 1.88 6.81
C TYR A 76 11.23 0.57 6.62
N PHE A 77 9.96 0.68 6.21
CA PHE A 77 9.03 -0.43 6.06
C PHE A 77 9.26 -1.30 4.82
N ILE A 78 10.28 -1.02 4.00
CA ILE A 78 10.69 -1.96 2.94
C ILE A 78 11.28 -3.23 3.56
N GLU A 79 12.11 -3.09 4.59
CA GLU A 79 12.89 -4.19 5.18
C GLU A 79 12.50 -4.47 6.63
N ASN A 80 11.73 -3.59 7.28
CA ASN A 80 11.40 -3.68 8.70
C ASN A 80 9.89 -3.71 8.97
N GLU A 81 9.52 -4.30 10.10
CA GLU A 81 8.17 -4.28 10.66
C GLU A 81 7.94 -3.00 11.47
N GLU A 82 6.68 -2.59 11.66
CA GLU A 82 6.31 -1.56 12.62
C GLU A 82 6.80 -1.93 14.03
N ASP A 83 7.46 -0.99 14.70
CA ASP A 83 7.89 -1.13 16.10
C ASP A 83 6.88 -0.42 17.01
N LEU A 84 5.86 -1.18 17.46
CA LEU A 84 4.75 -0.68 18.28
C LEU A 84 5.11 -0.49 19.77
N GLY A 85 6.38 -0.23 20.11
CA GLY A 85 6.83 -0.16 21.50
C GLY A 85 7.94 0.86 21.79
N GLY A 86 7.80 1.59 22.91
CA GLY A 86 8.85 2.44 23.47
C GLY A 86 8.71 3.93 23.17
N PHE A 87 9.69 4.74 23.61
CA PHE A 87 9.71 6.20 23.41
C PHE A 87 10.01 6.62 21.96
N VAL A 88 10.43 5.68 21.11
CA VAL A 88 10.77 5.87 19.69
C VAL A 88 10.07 4.77 18.90
N SER A 89 8.76 4.94 18.70
CA SER A 89 7.95 4.03 17.90
C SER A 89 7.95 4.50 16.44
N GLU A 90 8.13 3.56 15.52
CA GLU A 90 8.14 3.81 14.08
C GLU A 90 6.93 3.08 13.47
N GLU A 91 5.81 3.81 13.34
CA GLU A 91 4.54 3.29 12.85
C GLU A 91 4.24 3.90 11.48
N LEU A 92 3.85 3.07 10.51
CA LEU A 92 3.62 3.56 9.15
C LEU A 92 2.40 4.51 9.11
N GLY A 93 1.42 4.31 10.00
CA GLY A 93 0.29 5.21 10.20
C GLY A 93 0.64 6.61 10.73
N MET A 94 1.88 6.87 11.15
CA MET A 94 2.36 8.22 11.47
C MET A 94 2.73 9.02 10.21
N TYR A 95 2.92 8.34 9.08
CA TYR A 95 3.34 8.94 7.80
C TYR A 95 2.16 9.27 6.89
N ASN A 96 1.04 9.75 7.45
CA ASN A 96 -0.19 10.04 6.69
C ASN A 96 0.03 11.07 5.58
N GLU A 97 0.96 12.02 5.75
CA GLU A 97 1.31 13.00 4.72
C GLU A 97 1.90 12.35 3.45
N TYR A 98 2.44 11.13 3.58
CA TYR A 98 3.00 10.33 2.48
C TYR A 98 2.05 9.23 2.01
N LEU A 99 0.85 9.09 2.60
CA LEU A 99 -0.14 8.14 2.12
C LEU A 99 -0.65 8.59 0.74
N LEU A 100 -0.62 7.69 -0.24
CA LEU A 100 -1.06 7.95 -1.62
C LEU A 100 -2.37 7.24 -1.94
N ALA A 101 -2.52 5.99 -1.49
CA ALA A 101 -3.76 5.27 -1.65
C ALA A 101 -3.92 4.11 -0.68
N GLU A 102 -5.18 3.83 -0.35
CA GLU A 102 -5.62 2.62 0.33
C GLU A 102 -6.66 1.92 -0.54
N PHE A 103 -6.50 0.61 -0.73
CA PHE A 103 -7.45 -0.18 -1.50
C PHE A 103 -7.98 -1.34 -0.67
N TYR A 104 -9.27 -1.34 -0.40
CA TYR A 104 -9.94 -2.39 0.34
C TYR A 104 -10.86 -3.19 -0.59
N PHE A 105 -10.80 -4.52 -0.50
CA PHE A 105 -11.52 -5.38 -1.44
C PHE A 105 -12.12 -6.64 -0.83
N GLU A 106 -13.24 -7.03 -1.42
CA GLU A 106 -14.03 -8.20 -1.05
C GLU A 106 -14.57 -8.90 -2.32
N PRO A 107 -15.07 -10.15 -2.23
CA PRO A 107 -15.77 -10.76 -3.35
C PRO A 107 -16.94 -9.89 -3.83
N CYS A 108 -17.12 -9.75 -5.15
CA CYS A 108 -18.21 -8.94 -5.69
C CYS A 108 -19.57 -9.55 -5.33
N LYS A 109 -20.54 -8.70 -4.94
CA LYS A 109 -21.91 -9.13 -4.58
C LYS A 109 -22.63 -9.89 -5.70
N THR A 110 -22.37 -9.53 -6.96
CA THR A 110 -23.03 -10.11 -8.14
C THR A 110 -22.31 -11.34 -8.69
N ASP A 111 -21.01 -11.48 -8.43
CA ASP A 111 -20.19 -12.60 -8.90
C ASP A 111 -19.06 -12.86 -7.89
N VAL A 112 -19.28 -13.84 -7.02
CA VAL A 112 -18.34 -14.22 -5.95
C VAL A 112 -17.03 -14.82 -6.45
N THR A 113 -16.89 -15.06 -7.76
CA THR A 113 -15.61 -15.46 -8.38
C THR A 113 -14.71 -14.27 -8.71
N LYS A 114 -15.26 -13.05 -8.68
CA LYS A 114 -14.55 -11.79 -8.90
C LYS A 114 -14.43 -11.00 -7.61
N TYR A 115 -13.50 -10.05 -7.60
CA TYR A 115 -13.31 -9.13 -6.48
C TYR A 115 -13.63 -7.69 -6.87
N CYS A 116 -14.17 -6.96 -5.91
CA CYS A 116 -14.58 -5.58 -6.03
C CYS A 116 -14.05 -4.82 -4.82
N GLY A 117 -13.70 -3.55 -5.00
CA GLY A 117 -13.15 -2.75 -3.90
C GLY A 117 -13.21 -1.27 -4.17
N GLU A 118 -12.89 -0.50 -3.13
CA GLU A 118 -12.78 0.95 -3.18
C GLU A 118 -11.32 1.35 -2.97
N VAL A 119 -10.84 2.23 -3.84
CA VAL A 119 -9.55 2.91 -3.70
C VAL A 119 -9.82 4.31 -3.17
N ASP A 120 -9.27 4.61 -2.01
CA ASP A 120 -9.21 5.95 -1.44
C ASP A 120 -7.84 6.55 -1.81
N TYR A 121 -7.85 7.67 -2.52
CA TYR A 121 -6.65 8.39 -2.95
C TYR A 121 -6.41 9.60 -2.07
N PHE A 122 -5.16 9.78 -1.66
CA PHE A 122 -4.74 10.82 -0.74
C PHE A 122 -3.67 11.72 -1.35
N TYR A 123 -3.61 12.96 -0.88
CA TYR A 123 -2.54 13.90 -1.19
C TYR A 123 -2.25 14.74 0.06
N GLU A 124 -1.01 14.71 0.54
CA GLU A 124 -0.58 15.42 1.76
C GLU A 124 -1.48 15.11 2.98
N GLY A 125 -1.95 13.87 3.09
CA GLY A 125 -2.82 13.40 4.18
C GLY A 125 -4.32 13.62 3.96
N ASP A 126 -4.72 14.40 2.95
CA ASP A 126 -6.12 14.65 2.65
C ASP A 126 -6.67 13.64 1.62
N LEU A 127 -7.86 13.10 1.89
CA LEU A 127 -8.61 12.29 0.92
C LEU A 127 -9.07 13.18 -0.25
N ILE A 128 -8.55 12.92 -1.45
CA ILE A 128 -8.85 13.71 -2.65
C ILE A 128 -9.84 13.05 -3.59
N LYS A 129 -9.95 11.70 -3.59
CA LYS A 129 -10.82 10.95 -4.50
C LYS A 129 -11.09 9.54 -3.99
N LYS A 130 -12.29 9.04 -4.28
CA LYS A 130 -12.65 7.63 -4.14
C LYS A 130 -12.94 7.01 -5.50
N GLU A 131 -12.50 5.79 -5.74
CA GLU A 131 -12.74 5.06 -6.99
C GLU A 131 -13.12 3.60 -6.74
N THR A 132 -14.24 3.16 -7.30
CA THR A 132 -14.63 1.76 -7.24
C THR A 132 -14.00 0.95 -8.37
N LEU A 133 -13.20 -0.06 -8.02
CA LEU A 133 -12.69 -1.04 -8.96
C LEU A 133 -13.55 -2.31 -8.94
N LYS A 134 -14.06 -2.73 -10.10
CA LYS A 134 -14.97 -3.90 -10.23
C LYS A 134 -14.35 -4.99 -11.10
N ASN A 135 -14.91 -6.20 -10.96
CA ASN A 135 -14.59 -7.37 -11.79
C ASN A 135 -13.09 -7.71 -11.80
N LEU A 136 -12.43 -7.53 -10.65
CA LEU A 136 -11.00 -7.80 -10.50
C LEU A 136 -10.77 -9.31 -10.43
N GLU A 137 -9.73 -9.74 -11.13
CA GLU A 137 -9.27 -11.13 -11.09
C GLU A 137 -8.33 -11.30 -9.91
N PHE A 138 -8.64 -12.27 -9.06
CA PHE A 138 -7.81 -12.62 -7.92
C PHE A 138 -7.28 -14.04 -8.09
N LYS A 139 -5.96 -14.20 -8.06
CA LYS A 139 -5.35 -15.52 -8.17
C LYS A 139 -5.37 -16.19 -6.80
N LYS A 140 -6.34 -17.10 -6.59
CA LYS A 140 -6.39 -17.93 -5.37
C LYS A 140 -5.11 -18.76 -5.22
N VAL A 141 -4.55 -18.77 -4.02
CA VAL A 141 -3.46 -19.67 -3.65
C VAL A 141 -4.04 -21.09 -3.58
N ASN A 142 -3.69 -21.94 -4.55
CA ASN A 142 -3.87 -23.38 -4.38
C ASN A 142 -2.82 -23.83 -3.35
N ILE A 143 -3.23 -23.97 -2.10
CA ILE A 143 -2.46 -24.69 -1.10
C ILE A 143 -2.54 -26.16 -1.52
N LYS A 144 -1.43 -26.70 -2.04
CA LYS A 144 -1.23 -28.14 -2.19
C LYS A 144 -0.65 -28.69 -0.90
#